data_AF-A0A535YJH7-F1
#
_entry.id   AF-A0A535YJH7-F1
#
_cell.length_a   1.000
_cell.length_b   1.000
_cell.length_c   1.000
_cell.angle_alpha   90.00
_cell.angle_beta   90.00
_cell.angle_gamma   90.00
#
_symmetry.space_group_name_H-M   'P 1'
#
loop_
_entity.id
_entity.type
_entity.pdbx_description
1 polymer ?
#
loop_
_entity_poly.entity_id
_entity_poly.type
_entity_poly.pdbx_seq_one_letter_code
_entity_poly.pdbx_strand_id
1 'polypeptide(L)'
;MQAISALPRVDEPQVAVDVRRDGVTVSLITITKDYFGMSTRDVELARQISAAARKLQFAADPSKVQSLLVIPGATDTAQVMPFWQAVLGYERRPDTPNEDLMDPRGRGAGFWFEPMKEPRKDGLGAIHICVWVPREEAEARIKAALAAGGRMVRDQFAPSWWTLADPAGNEADIATISGRS
;
A
#
# COMPACT_ATOMS: atom_id res chain seq x y z
N MET A 1 8.11 20.98 -10.51
CA MET A 1 8.98 19.95 -11.11
C MET A 1 10.42 20.42 -11.27
N GLN A 2 10.70 21.48 -12.06
CA GLN A 2 12.08 21.93 -12.33
C GLN A 2 12.97 22.19 -11.09
N ALA A 3 12.40 22.70 -9.99
CA ALA A 3 13.16 22.97 -8.77
C ALA A 3 13.59 21.70 -8.00
N ILE A 4 12.83 20.59 -8.11
CA ILE A 4 13.15 19.31 -7.46
C ILE A 4 14.15 18.54 -8.33
N SER A 5 13.93 18.51 -9.64
CA SER A 5 14.82 17.81 -10.59
C SER A 5 16.22 18.42 -10.70
N ALA A 6 16.40 19.66 -10.24
CA ALA A 6 17.69 20.35 -10.21
C ALA A 6 18.50 20.11 -8.92
N LEU A 7 17.94 19.39 -7.94
CA LEU A 7 18.66 19.05 -6.71
C LEU A 7 19.70 17.95 -6.99
N PRO A 8 20.91 18.01 -6.41
CA PRO A 8 21.92 16.98 -6.62
C PRO A 8 21.42 15.60 -6.17
N ARG A 9 21.65 14.56 -6.98
CA ARG A 9 21.47 13.14 -6.62
C ARG A 9 20.03 12.69 -6.32
N VAL A 10 19.05 13.14 -7.12
CA VAL A 10 17.66 12.63 -7.11
C VAL A 10 17.55 11.18 -7.59
N ASP A 11 18.65 10.61 -8.10
CA ASP A 11 18.65 9.34 -8.85
C ASP A 11 18.57 8.06 -8.00
N GLU A 12 18.44 8.15 -6.66
CA GLU A 12 18.50 6.95 -5.79
C GLU A 12 17.48 6.88 -4.64
N PRO A 13 16.95 7.97 -4.04
CA PRO A 13 15.71 7.85 -3.25
C PRO A 13 14.50 7.87 -4.19
N GLN A 14 13.48 7.03 -3.92
CA GLN A 14 12.19 7.17 -4.60
C GLN A 14 11.54 8.47 -4.10
N VAL A 15 11.73 9.55 -4.86
CA VAL A 15 11.02 10.82 -4.63
C VAL A 15 9.65 10.73 -5.29
N ALA A 16 8.60 10.69 -4.48
CA ALA A 16 7.22 10.78 -4.96
C ALA A 16 6.70 12.20 -4.76
N VAL A 17 6.04 12.74 -5.78
CA VAL A 17 5.41 14.07 -5.74
C VAL A 17 3.93 13.91 -6.04
N ASP A 18 3.09 14.21 -5.06
CA ASP A 18 1.63 14.29 -5.21
C ASP A 18 1.21 15.75 -5.33
N VAL A 19 0.46 16.08 -6.37
CA VAL A 19 -0.04 17.44 -6.63
C VAL A 19 -1.55 17.41 -6.54
N ARG A 20 -2.09 18.17 -5.57
CA ARG A 20 -3.53 18.32 -5.33
C ARG A 20 -3.92 19.77 -5.48
N ARG A 21 -5.23 20.02 -5.46
CA ARG A 21 -5.77 21.38 -5.56
C ARG A 21 -5.25 22.30 -4.46
N ASP A 22 -5.05 21.75 -3.27
CA ASP A 22 -4.70 22.46 -2.03
C ASP A 22 -3.21 22.44 -1.70
N GLY A 23 -2.38 21.71 -2.46
CA GLY A 23 -0.94 21.70 -2.21
C GLY A 23 -0.14 20.65 -2.97
N VAL A 24 1.14 20.56 -2.59
CA VAL A 24 2.09 19.57 -3.10
C VAL A 24 2.67 18.82 -1.91
N THR A 25 2.53 17.50 -1.91
CA THR A 25 3.17 16.61 -0.93
C THR A 25 4.35 15.93 -1.59
N VAL A 26 5.51 15.96 -0.94
CA VAL A 26 6.71 15.26 -1.38
C VAL A 26 7.05 14.18 -0.36
N SER A 27 7.05 12.93 -0.81
CA SER A 27 7.42 11.78 0.00
C SER A 27 8.81 11.28 -0.39
N LEU A 28 9.63 10.99 0.61
CA LEU A 28 11.01 10.53 0.46
C LEU A 28 11.21 9.27 1.30
N ILE A 29 11.76 8.24 0.68
CA ILE A 29 12.15 7.03 1.37
C ILE A 29 13.35 6.39 0.66
N THR A 30 14.29 5.89 1.45
CA THR A 30 15.39 5.09 0.94
C THR A 30 14.95 3.62 0.90
N ILE A 31 15.05 3.02 -0.28
CA ILE A 31 14.75 1.60 -0.51
C ILE A 31 15.99 0.98 -1.14
N THR A 32 16.58 0.02 -0.44
CA THR A 32 17.63 -0.86 -0.96
C THR A 32 17.20 -2.30 -0.74
N LYS A 33 18.02 -3.25 -1.17
CA LYS A 33 17.76 -4.68 -0.96
C LYS A 33 17.62 -5.04 0.52
N ASP A 34 18.38 -4.39 1.40
CA ASP A 34 18.50 -4.77 2.81
C ASP A 34 18.01 -3.66 3.76
N TYR A 35 17.43 -2.59 3.22
CA TYR A 35 16.97 -1.46 4.02
C TYR A 35 15.77 -0.77 3.37
N PHE A 36 14.74 -0.52 4.17
CA PHE A 36 13.59 0.25 3.77
C PHE A 36 13.25 1.24 4.90
N GLY A 37 13.42 2.53 4.65
CA GLY A 37 13.19 3.53 5.70
C GLY A 37 13.79 4.90 5.41
N MET A 38 13.67 5.79 6.40
CA MET A 38 14.26 7.13 6.33
C MET A 38 15.74 7.10 6.68
N SER A 39 16.57 7.52 5.74
CA SER A 39 18.01 7.72 5.94
C SER A 39 18.36 9.18 6.23
N THR A 40 19.60 9.43 6.67
CA THR A 40 20.15 10.79 6.81
C THR A 40 20.09 11.57 5.49
N ARG A 41 20.20 10.88 4.36
CA ARG A 41 20.09 11.48 3.03
C ARG A 41 18.67 11.99 2.75
N ASP A 42 17.65 11.23 3.13
CA ASP A 42 16.24 11.64 2.96
C ASP A 42 15.95 12.92 3.75
N VAL A 43 16.47 13.01 4.98
CA VAL A 43 16.32 14.21 5.83
C VAL A 43 17.00 15.42 5.19
N GLU A 44 18.21 15.25 4.66
CA GLU A 44 18.93 16.33 4.00
C GLU A 44 18.21 16.79 2.73
N LEU A 45 17.71 15.86 1.92
CA LEU A 45 16.93 16.18 0.73
C LEU A 45 15.61 16.88 1.09
N ALA A 46 14.92 16.45 2.15
CA ALA A 46 13.72 17.11 2.66
C ALA A 46 13.98 18.58 3.05
N ARG A 47 15.12 18.86 3.67
CA ARG A 47 15.53 20.24 4.03
C ARG A 47 15.77 21.09 2.78
N GLN A 48 16.44 20.54 1.77
CA GLN A 48 16.69 21.23 0.50
C GLN A 48 15.38 21.53 -0.26
N ILE A 49 14.47 20.56 -0.34
CA ILE A 49 13.14 20.73 -0.93
C ILE A 49 12.36 21.82 -0.18
N SER A 50 12.36 21.78 1.15
CA SER A 50 11.68 22.78 1.98
C SER A 50 12.28 24.18 1.78
N ALA A 51 13.60 24.29 1.62
CA ALA A 51 14.26 25.57 1.32
C ALA A 51 13.90 26.09 -0.08
N ALA A 52 13.82 25.23 -1.08
CA ALA A 52 13.36 25.59 -2.42
C ALA A 52 11.89 26.03 -2.42
N ALA A 53 11.01 25.31 -1.71
CA ALA A 53 9.60 25.65 -1.56
C ALA A 53 9.40 27.04 -0.92
N ARG A 54 10.18 27.38 0.12
CA ARG A 54 10.15 28.71 0.75
C ARG A 54 10.55 29.83 -0.20
N LYS A 55 11.53 29.62 -1.09
CA LYS A 55 11.92 30.59 -2.12
C LYS A 55 10.78 30.85 -3.12
N LEU A 56 9.90 29.86 -3.31
CA LEU A 56 8.69 29.95 -4.11
C LEU A 56 7.45 30.40 -3.31
N GLN A 57 7.65 30.88 -2.07
CA GLN A 57 6.59 31.37 -1.18
C GLN A 57 5.57 30.31 -0.74
N PHE A 58 5.88 29.02 -0.87
CA PHE A 58 5.08 27.97 -0.24
C PHE A 58 5.40 27.88 1.26
N ALA A 59 4.36 27.89 2.09
CA ALA A 59 4.44 27.58 3.51
C ALA A 59 4.28 26.07 3.73
N ALA A 60 5.11 25.48 4.59
CA ALA A 60 4.90 24.10 5.01
C ALA A 60 3.68 24.02 5.94
N ASP A 61 2.81 23.05 5.71
CA ASP A 61 1.71 22.71 6.61
C ASP A 61 1.87 21.26 7.09
N PRO A 62 2.57 21.05 8.23
CA PRO A 62 2.76 19.72 8.79
C PRO A 62 1.45 19.03 9.19
N SER A 63 0.36 19.77 9.40
CA SER A 63 -0.94 19.18 9.78
C SER A 63 -1.57 18.33 8.68
N LYS A 64 -1.08 18.46 7.44
CA LYS A 64 -1.53 17.69 6.26
C LYS A 64 -0.71 16.44 6.01
N VAL A 65 0.37 16.22 6.76
CA VAL A 65 1.24 15.05 6.59
C VAL A 65 0.65 13.87 7.37
N GLN A 66 0.40 12.76 6.68
CA GLN A 66 -0.08 11.53 7.26
C GLN A 66 0.57 10.33 6.57
N SER A 67 0.91 9.31 7.34
CA SER A 67 1.24 7.96 6.84
C SER A 67 0.28 6.97 7.46
N LEU A 68 -0.12 5.95 6.70
CA LEU A 68 -1.11 4.95 7.10
C LEU A 68 -0.53 3.55 6.87
N LEU A 69 -0.70 2.69 7.86
CA LEU A 69 -0.36 1.27 7.81
C LEU A 69 -1.61 0.47 8.20
N VAL A 70 -1.90 -0.59 7.45
CA VAL A 70 -2.97 -1.55 7.79
C VAL A 70 -2.31 -2.77 8.42
N ILE A 71 -2.83 -3.21 9.56
CA ILE A 71 -2.27 -4.33 10.31
C ILE A 71 -3.32 -5.43 10.51
N PRO A 72 -3.43 -6.37 9.57
CA PRO A 72 -4.21 -7.58 9.77
C PRO A 72 -3.49 -8.50 10.77
N GLY A 73 -4.24 -8.98 11.76
CA GLY A 73 -3.74 -10.02 12.65
C GLY A 73 -3.87 -11.40 12.01
N ALA A 74 -2.85 -12.25 12.16
CA ALA A 74 -2.84 -13.60 11.60
C ALA A 74 -2.13 -14.59 12.52
N THR A 75 -2.68 -15.79 12.68
CA THR A 75 -2.01 -16.88 13.43
C THR A 75 -0.87 -17.52 12.65
N ASP A 76 -0.88 -17.37 11.32
CA ASP A 76 0.19 -17.80 10.42
C ASP A 76 0.33 -16.76 9.30
N THR A 77 1.36 -15.91 9.40
CA THR A 77 1.63 -14.85 8.42
C THR A 77 1.99 -15.43 7.05
N ALA A 78 2.69 -16.57 7.02
CA ALA A 78 3.12 -17.22 5.78
C ALA A 78 1.93 -17.75 4.97
N GLN A 79 0.83 -18.13 5.63
CA GLN A 79 -0.40 -18.57 4.97
C GLN A 79 -1.26 -17.41 4.44
N VAL A 80 -1.29 -16.25 5.11
CA VAL A 80 -2.17 -15.13 4.68
C VAL A 80 -1.49 -14.20 3.69
N MET A 81 -0.18 -13.97 3.79
CA MET A 81 0.50 -12.97 2.96
C MET A 81 0.42 -13.22 1.46
N PRO A 82 0.53 -14.46 0.93
CA PRO A 82 0.38 -14.70 -0.50
C PRO A 82 -0.97 -14.23 -1.05
N PHE A 83 -2.05 -14.41 -0.28
CA PHE A 83 -3.39 -13.93 -0.63
C PHE A 83 -3.41 -12.41 -0.74
N TRP A 84 -2.91 -11.71 0.27
CA TRP A 84 -2.89 -10.24 0.27
C TRP A 84 -1.98 -9.65 -0.78
N GLN A 85 -0.84 -10.30 -1.06
CA GLN A 85 0.08 -9.92 -2.12
C GLN A 85 -0.64 -9.95 -3.47
N ALA A 86 -1.39 -11.04 -3.74
CA ALA A 86 -2.18 -11.18 -4.94
C ALA A 86 -3.29 -10.13 -5.01
N VAL A 87 -4.15 -10.01 -4.00
CA VAL A 87 -5.32 -9.10 -3.98
C VAL A 87 -4.90 -7.64 -4.14
N LEU A 88 -3.89 -7.19 -3.40
CA LEU A 88 -3.44 -5.80 -3.45
C LEU A 88 -2.59 -5.51 -4.71
N GLY A 89 -1.95 -6.53 -5.29
CA GLY A 89 -0.95 -6.35 -6.34
C GLY A 89 0.31 -5.68 -5.81
N TYR A 90 0.63 -5.98 -4.55
CA TYR A 90 1.75 -5.42 -3.80
C TYR A 90 2.97 -6.32 -3.91
N GLU A 91 4.12 -5.80 -3.50
CA GLU A 91 5.39 -6.52 -3.44
C GLU A 91 5.82 -6.72 -1.99
N ARG A 92 6.62 -7.77 -1.77
CA ARG A 92 7.22 -8.09 -0.48
C ARG A 92 8.26 -7.01 -0.15
N ARG A 93 8.20 -6.47 1.06
CA ARG A 93 9.19 -5.47 1.49
C ARG A 93 10.58 -6.13 1.59
N PRO A 94 11.66 -5.55 1.03
CA PRO A 94 12.95 -6.25 0.94
C PRO A 94 13.61 -6.64 2.28
N ASP A 95 13.53 -5.78 3.29
CA ASP A 95 14.12 -5.98 4.63
C ASP A 95 13.26 -6.86 5.55
N THR A 96 11.95 -6.91 5.33
CA THR A 96 10.99 -7.72 6.09
C THR A 96 10.02 -8.49 5.19
N PRO A 97 10.53 -9.35 4.28
CA PRO A 97 9.71 -9.98 3.24
C PRO A 97 8.66 -10.96 3.80
N ASN A 98 8.85 -11.44 5.02
CA ASN A 98 7.92 -12.39 5.65
C ASN A 98 6.85 -11.71 6.50
N GLU A 99 6.81 -10.38 6.52
CA GLU A 99 5.93 -9.61 7.41
C GLU A 99 5.24 -8.43 6.72
N ASP A 100 5.85 -7.86 5.67
CA ASP A 100 5.36 -6.64 5.03
C ASP A 100 5.06 -6.79 3.53
N LEU A 101 3.98 -6.14 3.10
CA LEU A 101 3.61 -5.89 1.70
C LEU A 101 3.48 -4.40 1.43
N MET A 102 4.11 -3.95 0.35
CA MET A 102 4.15 -2.55 -0.06
C MET A 102 3.60 -2.37 -1.47
N ASP A 103 2.87 -1.26 -1.69
CA ASP A 103 2.50 -0.83 -3.03
C ASP A 103 3.79 -0.47 -3.80
N PRO A 104 4.15 -1.17 -4.89
CA PRO A 104 5.33 -0.82 -5.69
C PRO A 104 5.26 0.58 -6.29
N ARG A 105 4.07 1.21 -6.33
CA ARG A 105 3.86 2.59 -6.79
C ARG A 105 3.80 3.62 -5.66
N GLY A 106 3.84 3.19 -4.39
CA GLY A 106 3.83 4.06 -3.22
C GLY A 106 2.57 4.90 -3.04
N ARG A 107 1.41 4.46 -3.57
CA ARG A 107 0.14 5.20 -3.50
C ARG A 107 -0.78 4.68 -2.40
N GLY A 108 -0.80 3.37 -2.19
CA GLY A 108 -1.60 2.73 -1.15
C GLY A 108 -0.87 2.61 0.19
N ALA A 109 -1.63 2.40 1.27
CA ALA A 109 -1.08 2.09 2.58
C ALA A 109 -0.34 0.75 2.54
N GLY A 110 0.77 0.65 3.29
CA GLY A 110 1.47 -0.62 3.49
C GLY A 110 0.63 -1.59 4.35
N PHE A 111 0.90 -2.88 4.19
CA PHE A 111 0.31 -3.94 5.00
C PHE A 111 1.41 -4.65 5.79
N TRP A 112 1.31 -4.63 7.12
CA TRP A 112 2.18 -5.41 8.01
C TRP A 112 1.33 -6.47 8.73
N PHE A 113 1.75 -7.72 8.72
CA PHE A 113 0.97 -8.82 9.27
C PHE A 113 1.43 -9.15 10.69
N GLU A 114 0.60 -8.81 11.67
CA GLU A 114 0.90 -9.04 13.09
C GLU A 114 0.70 -10.53 13.46
N PRO A 115 1.75 -11.23 13.94
CA PRO A 115 1.60 -12.60 14.41
C PRO A 115 0.73 -12.68 15.68
N MET A 116 -0.30 -13.51 15.65
CA MET A 116 -1.22 -13.75 16.76
C MET A 116 -1.10 -15.19 17.27
N LYS A 117 -1.31 -15.40 18.58
CA LYS A 117 -1.33 -16.76 19.17
C LYS A 117 -2.64 -17.49 18.91
N GLU A 118 -3.75 -16.77 18.94
CA GLU A 118 -5.10 -17.29 18.71
C GLU A 118 -5.84 -16.34 17.78
N PRO A 119 -6.80 -16.82 16.97
CA PRO A 119 -7.69 -15.95 16.22
C PRO A 119 -8.47 -15.02 17.15
N ARG A 120 -9.00 -13.92 16.61
CA ARG A 120 -9.94 -13.09 17.39
C ARG A 120 -11.16 -13.92 17.79
N LYS A 121 -11.63 -13.72 19.02
CA LYS A 121 -12.62 -14.60 19.70
C LYS A 121 -13.98 -14.69 19.00
N ASP A 122 -14.28 -13.74 18.12
CA ASP A 122 -15.48 -13.68 17.28
C ASP A 122 -15.33 -14.42 15.94
N GLY A 123 -14.15 -14.96 15.63
CA GLY A 123 -13.93 -15.85 14.47
C GLY A 123 -14.00 -15.17 13.11
N LEU A 124 -14.10 -13.84 13.08
CA LEU A 124 -14.15 -13.03 11.86
C LEU A 124 -12.87 -12.20 11.83
N GLY A 125 -12.13 -12.27 10.72
CA GLY A 125 -11.02 -11.35 10.51
C GLY A 125 -11.55 -9.92 10.60
N ALA A 126 -10.90 -9.06 11.40
CA ALA A 126 -11.47 -7.77 11.80
C ALA A 126 -11.32 -6.67 10.74
N ILE A 127 -10.92 -7.02 9.52
CA ILE A 127 -10.63 -6.07 8.45
C ILE A 127 -11.27 -6.55 7.15
N HIS A 128 -11.99 -5.62 6.53
CA HIS A 128 -12.52 -5.75 5.17
C HIS A 128 -11.86 -4.65 4.32
N ILE A 129 -11.15 -5.03 3.25
CA ILE A 129 -10.52 -4.08 2.33
C ILE A 129 -11.16 -4.19 0.95
N CYS A 130 -11.49 -3.06 0.32
CA CYS A 130 -12.02 -3.05 -1.04
C CYS A 130 -10.96 -2.50 -2.01
N VAL A 131 -10.57 -3.31 -2.99
CA VAL A 131 -9.57 -2.97 -4.01
C VAL A 131 -10.29 -2.75 -5.34
N TRP A 132 -10.15 -1.56 -5.89
CA TRP A 132 -10.74 -1.19 -7.17
C TRP A 132 -9.75 -1.45 -8.31
N VAL A 133 -10.17 -2.24 -9.31
CA VAL A 133 -9.36 -2.56 -10.48
C VAL A 133 -10.16 -2.35 -11.77
N PRO A 134 -9.49 -2.12 -12.92
CA PRO A 134 -10.13 -2.23 -14.22
C PRO A 134 -10.80 -3.60 -14.40
N ARG A 135 -11.89 -3.66 -15.17
CA ARG A 135 -12.70 -4.89 -15.32
C ARG A 135 -11.88 -6.05 -15.87
N GLU A 136 -11.03 -5.76 -16.84
CA GLU A 136 -10.12 -6.69 -17.51
C GLU A 136 -9.08 -7.32 -16.57
N GLU A 137 -8.75 -6.66 -15.45
CA GLU A 137 -7.79 -7.15 -14.46
C GLU A 137 -8.44 -7.99 -13.35
N ALA A 138 -9.76 -7.90 -13.19
CA ALA A 138 -10.47 -8.51 -12.06
C ALA A 138 -10.35 -10.03 -12.03
N GLU A 139 -10.54 -10.71 -13.17
CA GLU A 139 -10.48 -12.17 -13.23
C GLU A 139 -9.09 -12.72 -12.92
N ALA A 140 -8.04 -12.10 -13.47
CA ALA A 140 -6.66 -12.46 -13.19
C ALA A 140 -6.33 -12.30 -11.70
N ARG A 141 -6.81 -11.21 -11.09
CA ARG A 141 -6.63 -10.91 -9.67
C ARG A 141 -7.32 -11.94 -8.76
N ILE A 142 -8.56 -12.28 -9.07
CA ILE A 142 -9.34 -13.31 -8.35
C ILE A 142 -8.66 -14.67 -8.43
N LYS A 143 -8.26 -15.08 -9.64
CA LYS A 143 -7.58 -16.37 -9.86
C LYS A 143 -6.29 -16.46 -9.06
N ALA A 144 -5.48 -15.39 -9.05
CA ALA A 144 -4.25 -15.34 -8.28
C ALA A 144 -4.52 -15.45 -6.76
N ALA A 145 -5.54 -14.74 -6.25
CA ALA A 145 -5.91 -14.80 -4.84
C ALA A 145 -6.41 -16.18 -4.39
N LEU A 146 -7.19 -16.87 -5.23
CA LEU A 146 -7.63 -18.25 -4.97
C LEU A 146 -6.46 -19.24 -5.01
N ALA A 147 -5.57 -19.12 -5.99
CA ALA A 147 -4.37 -19.95 -6.07
C ALA A 147 -3.43 -19.76 -4.87
N ALA A 148 -3.47 -18.59 -4.23
CA ALA A 148 -2.70 -18.25 -3.04
C ALA A 148 -3.34 -18.73 -1.72
N GLY A 149 -4.38 -19.57 -1.77
CA GLY A 149 -5.05 -20.13 -0.58
C GLY A 149 -6.24 -19.33 -0.07
N GLY A 150 -6.64 -18.26 -0.77
CA GLY A 150 -7.89 -17.57 -0.50
C GLY A 150 -9.11 -18.39 -0.89
N ARG A 151 -10.26 -18.07 -0.31
CA ARG A 151 -11.56 -18.65 -0.69
C ARG A 151 -12.52 -17.58 -1.19
N MET A 152 -13.37 -17.94 -2.15
CA MET A 152 -14.51 -17.10 -2.52
C MET A 152 -15.54 -17.11 -1.39
N VAL A 153 -15.98 -15.93 -0.96
CA VAL A 153 -17.02 -15.75 0.07
C VAL A 153 -18.33 -15.31 -0.59
N ARG A 154 -18.27 -14.36 -1.54
CA ARG A 154 -19.44 -13.81 -2.24
C ARG A 154 -19.06 -13.48 -3.69
N ASP A 155 -19.82 -13.98 -4.66
CA ASP A 155 -19.66 -13.70 -6.09
C ASP A 155 -20.96 -13.27 -6.79
N GLN A 156 -22.10 -13.29 -6.09
CA GLN A 156 -23.41 -12.93 -6.63
C GLN A 156 -23.51 -11.47 -7.09
N PHE A 157 -22.53 -10.63 -6.76
CA PHE A 157 -22.45 -9.22 -7.12
C PHE A 157 -21.55 -8.95 -8.33
N ALA A 158 -21.03 -10.00 -8.97
CA ALA A 158 -20.31 -9.89 -10.23
C ALA A 158 -21.20 -9.24 -11.33
N PRO A 159 -20.63 -8.40 -12.23
CA PRO A 159 -19.22 -8.05 -12.35
C PRO A 159 -18.80 -6.84 -11.49
N SER A 160 -19.67 -6.38 -10.59
CA SER A 160 -19.43 -5.17 -9.79
C SER A 160 -18.39 -5.41 -8.71
N TRP A 161 -18.47 -6.52 -7.96
CA TRP A 161 -17.40 -6.96 -7.05
C TRP A 161 -17.51 -8.44 -6.67
N TRP A 162 -16.41 -8.97 -6.17
CA TRP A 162 -16.28 -10.31 -5.58
C TRP A 162 -15.61 -10.20 -4.22
N THR A 163 -16.17 -10.82 -3.19
CA THR A 163 -15.55 -10.92 -1.86
C THR A 163 -14.79 -12.23 -1.74
N LEU A 164 -13.51 -12.15 -1.43
CA LEU A 164 -12.67 -13.28 -1.03
C LEU A 164 -12.26 -13.14 0.44
N ALA A 165 -11.83 -14.24 1.06
CA ALA A 165 -11.25 -14.21 2.39
C ALA A 165 -9.92 -14.96 2.45
N ASP A 166 -9.01 -14.45 3.27
CA ASP A 166 -7.77 -15.12 3.64
C ASP A 166 -8.03 -16.30 4.60
N PRO A 167 -7.01 -17.16 4.85
CA PRO A 167 -7.12 -18.25 5.83
C PRO A 167 -7.49 -17.81 7.26
N ALA A 168 -7.21 -16.56 7.64
CA ALA A 168 -7.57 -16.00 8.95
C ALA A 168 -9.00 -15.43 8.99
N GLY A 169 -9.71 -15.40 7.86
CA GLY A 169 -11.08 -14.91 7.75
C GLY A 169 -11.21 -13.40 7.53
N ASN A 170 -10.13 -12.69 7.23
CA ASN A 170 -10.19 -11.29 6.80
C ASN A 170 -10.71 -11.22 5.36
N GLU A 171 -11.61 -10.28 5.07
CA GLU A 171 -12.26 -10.18 3.76
C GLU A 171 -11.59 -9.13 2.87
N ALA A 172 -11.56 -9.40 1.57
CA ALA A 172 -11.16 -8.44 0.55
C ALA A 172 -12.13 -8.49 -0.63
N ASP A 173 -12.60 -7.31 -1.05
CA ASP A 173 -13.35 -7.18 -2.30
C ASP A 173 -12.41 -6.85 -3.45
N ILE A 174 -12.51 -7.60 -4.55
CA ILE A 174 -12.05 -7.15 -5.86
C ILE A 174 -13.24 -6.49 -6.53
N ALA A 175 -13.20 -5.17 -6.69
CA ALA A 175 -14.29 -4.37 -7.23
C ALA A 175 -13.93 -3.75 -8.58
N THR A 176 -14.93 -3.60 -9.44
CA THR A 176 -14.82 -2.89 -10.72
C THR A 176 -15.89 -1.82 -10.78
N ILE A 177 -15.68 -0.80 -11.62
CA ILE A 177 -16.70 0.24 -11.87
C ILE A 177 -17.90 -0.28 -12.69
N SER A 178 -17.85 -1.52 -13.18
CA SER A 178 -18.98 -2.13 -13.89
C SER A 178 -20.18 -2.22 -12.96
N GLY A 179 -21.33 -1.66 -13.34
CA GLY A 179 -22.53 -1.67 -12.50
C GLY A 179 -22.66 -0.52 -11.49
N ARG A 180 -21.71 0.43 -11.47
CA ARG A 180 -21.88 1.73 -10.81
C ARG A 180 -22.10 2.81 -11.87
N SER A 181 -23.36 3.00 -12.25
CA SER A 181 -23.85 4.12 -13.06
C SER A 181 -24.29 5.29 -12.18
#